data_AF-K1XVC7-F1
#
_entry.id   AF-K1XVC7-F1
#
_cell.length_a   1.000
_cell.length_b   1.000
_cell.length_c   1.000
_cell.angle_alpha   90.00
_cell.angle_beta   90.00
_cell.angle_gamma   90.00
#
_symmetry.space_group_name_H-M   'P 1'
#
loop_
_entity.id
_entity.type
_entity.pdbx_description
1 polymer ?
#
loop_
_entity_poly.entity_id
_entity_poly.type
_entity_poly.pdbx_seq_one_letter_code
_entity_poly.pdbx_strand_id
1 'polypeptide(L)'
;MELSEFIWEAGGKILEITLNSNQALQTINKLAAKIPKDCFLGAGTAKTAKDVQDAYNNGATFVVTPIFSKELIDEIRKYKLTGIAGAYTPTEIYNAYSLGADYVKV
;
A
#
# COMPACT_ATOMS: atom_id res chain seq x y z
N MET A 1 -2.94 3.58 24.71
CA MET A 1 -3.35 4.00 23.36
C MET A 1 -2.24 3.60 22.41
N GLU A 2 -2.53 2.74 21.45
CA GLU A 2 -1.58 2.37 20.40
C GLU A 2 -1.38 3.56 19.44
N LEU A 3 -0.21 3.70 18.80
CA LEU A 3 0.09 4.83 17.90
C LEU A 3 -0.94 4.97 16.77
N SER A 4 -1.45 3.86 16.24
CA SER A 4 -2.50 3.83 15.22
C SER A 4 -3.80 4.51 15.69
N GLU A 5 -4.23 4.23 16.92
CA GLU A 5 -5.44 4.83 17.51
C GLU A 5 -5.27 6.34 17.62
N PHE A 6 -4.12 6.80 18.13
CA PHE A 6 -3.81 8.23 18.23
C PHE A 6 -3.84 8.92 16.86
N ILE A 7 -3.24 8.31 15.83
CA ILE A 7 -3.23 8.89 14.47
C ILE A 7 -4.66 9.04 13.93
N TRP A 8 -5.50 8.03 14.11
CA TRP A 8 -6.89 8.08 13.64
C TRP A 8 -7.72 9.13 14.38
N GLU A 9 -7.58 9.21 15.70
CA GLU A 9 -8.26 10.21 16.54
C GLU A 9 -7.80 11.63 16.23
N ALA A 10 -6.52 11.82 15.90
CA ALA A 10 -5.96 13.09 15.44
C ALA A 10 -6.42 13.48 14.00
N GLY A 11 -7.24 12.65 13.35
CA GLY A 11 -7.79 12.91 12.02
C GLY A 11 -6.98 12.33 10.86
N GLY A 12 -5.90 11.59 11.13
CA GLY A 12 -5.14 10.86 10.12
C GLY A 12 -6.00 9.75 9.51
N LYS A 13 -6.25 9.79 8.20
CA LYS A 13 -7.12 8.83 7.50
C LYS A 13 -6.38 7.70 6.80
N ILE A 14 -5.08 7.82 6.60
CA ILE A 14 -4.31 6.85 5.82
C ILE A 14 -3.12 6.40 6.66
N LEU A 15 -2.99 5.08 6.83
CA LEU A 15 -1.88 4.45 7.53
C LEU A 15 -1.20 3.45 6.59
N GLU A 16 0.10 3.63 6.35
CA GLU A 16 0.93 2.73 5.57
C GLU A 16 1.87 1.98 6.52
N ILE A 17 1.90 0.65 6.45
CA ILE A 17 2.88 -0.18 7.16
C ILE A 17 3.92 -0.66 6.16
N THR A 18 5.18 -0.24 6.35
CA THR A 18 6.27 -0.67 5.45
C THR A 18 6.62 -2.15 5.65
N LEU A 19 6.69 -2.91 4.57
CA LEU A 19 6.99 -4.34 4.59
C LEU A 19 8.42 -4.68 4.98
N ASN A 20 9.33 -3.69 5.00
CA ASN A 20 10.67 -3.86 5.56
C ASN A 20 10.67 -3.86 7.10
N SER A 21 9.55 -3.57 7.76
CA SER A 21 9.45 -3.61 9.22
C SER A 21 9.26 -5.03 9.76
N ASN A 22 9.78 -5.27 10.97
CA ASN A 22 9.50 -6.49 11.71
C ASN A 22 7.99 -6.68 11.88
N GLN A 23 7.52 -7.89 11.56
CA GLN A 23 6.12 -8.29 11.70
C GLN A 23 5.10 -7.41 10.95
N ALA A 24 5.50 -6.78 9.84
CA ALA A 24 4.63 -5.86 9.09
C ALA A 24 3.27 -6.48 8.72
N LEU A 25 3.26 -7.70 8.19
CA LEU A 25 2.03 -8.40 7.82
C LEU A 25 1.14 -8.70 9.04
N GLN A 26 1.70 -9.15 10.16
CA GLN A 26 0.92 -9.37 11.38
C GLN A 26 0.35 -8.05 11.92
N THR A 27 1.10 -6.95 11.81
CA THR A 27 0.63 -5.61 12.20
C THR A 27 -0.54 -5.18 11.32
N ILE A 28 -0.44 -5.34 9.99
CA ILE A 28 -1.54 -5.03 9.07
C ILE A 28 -2.78 -5.85 9.45
N ASN A 29 -2.63 -7.16 9.67
CA ASN A 29 -3.75 -8.04 10.05
C ASN A 29 -4.43 -7.61 11.35
N LYS A 30 -3.66 -7.27 12.39
CA LYS A 30 -4.19 -6.78 13.66
C LYS A 30 -4.93 -5.45 13.52
N LEU A 31 -4.38 -4.53 12.72
CA LEU A 31 -4.96 -3.21 12.52
C LEU A 31 -6.20 -3.24 11.63
N ALA A 32 -6.26 -4.14 10.65
CA ALA A 32 -7.44 -4.32 9.79
C ALA A 32 -8.70 -4.67 10.59
N ALA A 33 -8.57 -5.34 11.73
CA ALA A 33 -9.69 -5.65 12.63
C ALA A 33 -10.18 -4.44 13.46
N LYS A 34 -9.36 -3.38 13.59
CA LYS A 34 -9.61 -2.21 14.46
C LYS A 34 -9.84 -0.91 13.69
N ILE A 35 -9.52 -0.89 12.40
CA ILE A 35 -9.53 0.33 11.60
C ILE A 35 -10.92 0.98 11.55
N PRO A 36 -11.02 2.31 11.77
CA PRO A 36 -12.27 3.04 11.55
C PRO A 36 -12.74 2.95 10.08
N LYS A 37 -14.07 3.00 9.87
CA LYS A 37 -14.67 2.84 8.53
C LYS A 37 -14.24 3.89 7.51
N ASP A 38 -13.81 5.06 7.96
CA ASP A 38 -13.39 6.19 7.15
C ASP A 38 -11.86 6.33 7.05
N CYS A 39 -11.12 5.31 7.51
CA CYS A 39 -9.67 5.22 7.40
C CYS A 39 -9.25 4.12 6.41
N PHE A 40 -8.02 4.24 5.91
CA PHE A 40 -7.39 3.31 4.97
C PHE A 40 -6.10 2.76 5.58
N LEU A 41 -5.90 1.46 5.43
CA LEU A 41 -4.69 0.75 5.84
C LEU A 41 -4.07 0.10 4.62
N GLY A 42 -2.77 0.32 4.44
CA GLY A 42 -2.04 -0.20 3.29
C GLY A 42 -0.66 -0.71 3.63
N ALA A 43 -0.02 -1.32 2.64
CA ALA A 43 1.33 -1.83 2.73
C ALA A 43 2.30 -0.99 1.91
N GLY A 44 3.41 -0.64 2.53
CA GLY A 44 4.50 0.11 1.91
C GLY A 44 5.65 -0.75 1.46
N THR A 45 6.42 -0.29 0.49
CA THR A 45 7.67 -0.94 0.06
C THR A 45 7.45 -2.37 -0.47
N ALA A 46 6.32 -2.64 -1.12
CA ALA A 46 6.12 -3.91 -1.82
C ALA A 46 7.04 -3.99 -3.05
N LYS A 47 7.83 -5.07 -3.15
CA LYS A 47 8.83 -5.26 -4.20
C LYS A 47 8.50 -6.43 -5.13
N THR A 48 7.61 -7.33 -4.70
CA THR A 48 7.25 -8.54 -5.43
C THR A 48 5.74 -8.73 -5.51
N ALA A 49 5.27 -9.51 -6.49
CA ALA A 49 3.86 -9.93 -6.57
C ALA A 49 3.41 -10.65 -5.28
N LYS A 50 4.31 -11.42 -4.66
CA LYS A 50 4.06 -12.07 -3.37
C LYS A 50 3.81 -11.06 -2.26
N ASP A 51 4.57 -9.97 -2.20
CA ASP A 51 4.36 -8.90 -1.21
C ASP A 51 2.95 -8.29 -1.34
N VAL A 52 2.51 -8.05 -2.59
CA VAL A 52 1.17 -7.53 -2.89
C VAL A 52 0.09 -8.52 -2.43
N GLN A 53 0.25 -9.80 -2.78
CA GLN A 53 -0.67 -10.86 -2.37
C GLN A 53 -0.74 -11.00 -0.84
N ASP A 54 0.41 -11.02 -0.17
CA ASP A 54 0.49 -11.16 1.27
C ASP A 54 -0.13 -9.93 1.96
N ALA A 55 0.11 -8.71 1.46
CA ALA A 55 -0.54 -7.50 1.96
C ALA A 55 -2.07 -7.57 1.83
N TYR A 56 -2.58 -7.97 0.66
CA TYR A 56 -4.02 -8.18 0.44
C TYR A 56 -4.61 -9.18 1.43
N ASN A 57 -3.99 -10.34 1.58
CA ASN A 57 -4.44 -11.41 2.47
C ASN A 57 -4.47 -10.98 3.96
N ASN A 58 -3.65 -9.99 4.34
CA ASN A 58 -3.61 -9.44 5.69
C ASN A 58 -4.54 -8.23 5.88
N GLY A 59 -5.30 -7.82 4.86
CA GLY A 59 -6.31 -6.77 4.97
C GLY A 59 -5.83 -5.38 4.55
N ALA A 60 -4.72 -5.27 3.82
CA ALA A 60 -4.37 -4.02 3.16
C ALA A 60 -5.40 -3.66 2.08
N THR A 61 -5.66 -2.37 1.91
CA THR A 61 -6.60 -1.80 0.93
C THR A 61 -5.90 -1.04 -0.20
N PHE A 62 -4.64 -0.67 0.03
CA PHE A 62 -3.76 -0.07 -0.96
C PHE A 62 -2.32 -0.57 -0.78
N VAL A 63 -1.51 -0.44 -1.83
CA VAL A 63 -0.10 -0.82 -1.83
C VAL A 63 0.76 0.29 -2.44
N VAL A 64 1.88 0.58 -1.79
CA VAL A 64 2.92 1.49 -2.28
C VAL A 64 4.14 0.69 -2.70
N THR A 65 4.62 0.89 -3.92
CA THR A 65 5.85 0.27 -4.42
C THR A 65 6.98 1.31 -4.48
N PRO A 66 8.25 0.93 -4.30
CA PRO A 66 9.36 1.87 -4.39
C PRO A 66 9.67 2.28 -5.84
N ILE A 67 9.27 1.46 -6.82
CA ILE A 67 9.46 1.67 -8.25
C ILE A 67 8.20 1.23 -9.01
N PHE A 68 8.02 1.72 -10.24
CA PHE A 68 7.03 1.20 -11.15
C PHE A 68 7.54 -0.13 -11.73
N SER A 69 6.64 -1.10 -11.81
CA SER A 69 6.89 -2.40 -12.46
C SER A 69 5.57 -2.89 -13.02
N LYS A 70 5.57 -3.31 -14.29
CA LYS A 70 4.37 -3.86 -14.92
C LYS A 70 3.81 -5.06 -14.14
N GLU A 71 4.69 -5.94 -13.67
CA GLU A 71 4.31 -7.11 -12.87
C GLU A 71 3.60 -6.71 -11.57
N LEU A 72 4.13 -5.72 -10.84
CA LEU A 72 3.52 -5.25 -9.60
C LEU A 72 2.17 -4.57 -9.87
N ILE A 73 2.08 -3.76 -10.92
CA ILE A 73 0.82 -3.09 -11.29
C ILE A 73 -0.24 -4.12 -11.67
N ASP A 74 0.10 -5.12 -12.46
CA ASP A 74 -0.82 -6.20 -12.83
C ASP A 74 -1.32 -6.97 -11.60
N GLU A 75 -0.43 -7.31 -10.66
CA GLU A 75 -0.81 -8.03 -9.43
C GLU A 75 -1.68 -7.18 -8.49
N ILE A 76 -1.37 -5.89 -8.33
CA ILE A 76 -2.18 -4.95 -7.54
C ILE A 76 -3.61 -4.88 -8.12
N ARG A 77 -3.72 -4.76 -9.44
CA ARG A 77 -5.00 -4.68 -10.16
C ARG A 77 -5.80 -5.97 -10.06
N LYS A 78 -5.14 -7.13 -10.13
CA LYS A 78 -5.77 -8.45 -9.94
C LYS A 78 -6.50 -8.55 -8.60
N TYR A 79 -5.93 -7.99 -7.54
CA TYR A 79 -6.56 -7.93 -6.21
C TYR A 79 -7.47 -6.72 -6.00
N LYS A 80 -7.65 -5.86 -7.01
CA LYS A 80 -8.43 -4.60 -6.94
C LYS A 80 -7.98 -3.68 -5.79
N LEU A 81 -6.69 -3.72 -5.47
CA LEU A 81 -6.08 -2.79 -4.52
C LEU A 81 -5.83 -1.45 -5.21
N THR A 82 -5.86 -0.36 -4.44
CA THR A 82 -5.35 0.93 -4.93
C THR A 82 -3.81 0.86 -5.01
N GLY A 83 -3.25 1.15 -6.18
CA GLY A 83 -1.82 1.09 -6.45
C GLY A 83 -1.16 2.47 -6.49
N ILE A 84 -0.13 2.66 -5.65
CA ILE A 84 0.69 3.88 -5.63
C ILE A 84 2.12 3.50 -6.05
N ALA A 85 2.44 3.73 -7.32
CA ALA A 85 3.73 3.33 -7.88
C ALA A 85 4.81 4.39 -7.64
N GLY A 86 5.98 3.98 -7.14
CA GLY A 86 7.14 4.88 -7.05
C GLY A 86 7.75 5.19 -8.43
N ALA A 87 8.11 6.43 -8.70
CA ALA A 87 8.81 6.84 -9.92
C ALA A 87 9.56 8.15 -9.66
N TYR A 88 10.60 8.46 -10.45
CA TYR A 88 11.38 9.67 -10.26
C TYR A 88 11.40 10.57 -11.51
N THR A 89 11.49 9.99 -12.70
CA THR A 89 11.56 10.75 -13.96
C THR A 89 10.21 10.86 -14.66
N PRO A 90 9.98 11.88 -15.51
CA PRO A 90 8.74 11.99 -16.30
C PRO A 90 8.40 10.74 -17.10
N THR A 91 9.41 10.05 -17.65
CA THR A 91 9.22 8.78 -18.39
C THR A 91 8.69 7.68 -17.48
N GLU A 92 9.25 7.53 -16.29
CA GLU A 92 8.81 6.52 -15.32
C GLU A 92 7.39 6.83 -14.81
N ILE A 93 7.10 8.10 -14.52
CA ILE A 93 5.77 8.58 -14.09
C ILE A 93 4.73 8.28 -15.18
N TYR A 94 5.03 8.62 -16.44
CA TYR A 94 4.13 8.36 -17.57
C TYR A 94 3.90 6.86 -17.78
N ASN A 95 4.95 6.04 -17.66
CA ASN A 95 4.84 4.59 -17.79
C ASN A 95 3.99 3.98 -16.66
N ALA A 96 4.20 4.41 -15.41
CA ALA A 96 3.41 3.96 -14.27
C ALA A 96 1.91 4.26 -14.46
N TYR A 97 1.58 5.49 -14.84
CA TYR A 97 0.21 5.90 -15.14
C TYR A 97 -0.39 5.11 -16.31
N SER A 98 0.34 4.98 -17.42
CA SER A 98 -0.13 4.29 -18.63
C SER A 98 -0.39 2.80 -18.41
N LEU A 99 0.34 2.17 -17.48
CA LEU A 99 0.14 0.78 -17.08
C LEU A 99 -1.01 0.59 -16.08
N GLY A 100 -1.60 1.68 -15.58
CA GLY A 100 -2.79 1.65 -14.75
C GLY A 100 -2.54 1.71 -13.25
N ALA A 101 -1.44 2.35 -12.81
CA ALA A 101 -1.31 2.79 -11.43
C ALA A 101 -2.34 3.90 -11.13
N ASP A 102 -2.99 3.85 -9.96
CA ASP A 102 -3.97 4.86 -9.55
C ASP A 102 -3.29 6.18 -9.17
N TYR A 103 -2.10 6.09 -8.56
CA TYR A 103 -1.26 7.22 -8.18
C TYR A 103 0.22 6.93 -8.44
N VAL A 104 1.00 8.00 -8.54
CA VAL A 104 2.46 7.94 -8.64
C VAL A 104 3.09 8.70 -7.48
N LYS A 105 3.97 8.02 -6.73
CA LYS A 105 4.79 8.58 -5.65
C LYS A 105 6.11 9.04 -6.26
N VAL A 106 6.44 10.32 -6.08
CA VAL A 106 7.71 10.95 -6.50
C VAL A 106 8.58 11.21 -5.28
#